data_AF-A0A497JU29-F1
#
_entry.id   AF-A0A497JU29-F1
#
_cell.length_a   1.000
_cell.length_b   1.000
_cell.length_c   1.000
_cell.angle_alpha   90.00
_cell.angle_beta   90.00
_cell.angle_gamma   90.00
#
_symmetry.space_group_name_H-M   'P 1'
#
loop_
_entity.id
_entity.type
_entity.pdbx_description
1 polymer ?
#
loop_
_entity_poly.entity_id
_entity_poly.type
_entity_poly.pdbx_seq_one_letter_code
_entity_poly.pdbx_strand_id
1 'polypeptide(L)'
;MLNQKRSSLTIIFLAFILTLLITLKSSNVDMMRADPRLHVDQHRLIEENRSIRPDVPYEDSIQPNSIKQYTVKMPEKAILIIGLKATCKNNSSIKLSINDHGGNITVAFPPFPKNERGLLYYSTKGGEVTITIKNQNVKPINYKFYIDISERIESRNSKNIPLSNYPVGFHIDLGRDDQLSISLPQDGKIPPKIIVYVLYKFRDGFLLREYASSEEGKIRIKADLKDRYYIIVWPRMNERMVQLKASVESPIWNNPNFWPLFSLALSIASSAWFGLKINSLRDLRREGKFTLLSNYLSILTLSAFISVMGTYNIRAPTLKPLFSITTILYALSLATHIYAAYMRRRAPIICPHCLRRINPKETAFCCGERLKGTSSIVYLMPLAIGLMPFLIVYNIPFDNVSQQIRISAYAGIAGCIAGGVLSWHINRDVIKRAWVHVIVGVITALTFPWLIYFILAVSEVLMPVFHTEIYREYGVAFTLIRINAASPLPPGTVAAFVILAAYIIYVIYRQNRIATAYSRN
;
A
#
# COMPACT_ATOMS: atom_id res chain seq x y z
N MET A 1 19.48 -21.76 37.60
CA MET A 1 19.75 -20.86 36.45
C MET A 1 19.03 -21.23 35.13
N LEU A 2 18.68 -22.51 34.85
CA LEU A 2 17.91 -22.87 33.63
C LEU A 2 16.45 -22.37 33.65
N ASN A 3 15.78 -22.36 34.81
CA ASN A 3 14.39 -21.88 34.94
C ASN A 3 14.23 -20.38 34.65
N GLN A 4 15.23 -19.56 34.97
CA GLN A 4 15.19 -18.11 34.78
C GLN A 4 15.32 -17.70 33.30
N LYS A 5 16.01 -18.50 32.48
CA LYS A 5 16.12 -18.26 31.02
C LYS A 5 14.89 -18.71 30.24
N ARG A 6 14.28 -19.85 30.61
CA ARG A 6 12.97 -20.27 30.09
C ARG A 6 11.93 -19.19 30.36
N SER A 7 11.88 -18.68 31.59
CA SER A 7 11.02 -17.57 32.01
C SER A 7 11.20 -16.32 31.13
N SER A 8 12.43 -15.87 30.85
CA SER A 8 12.61 -14.67 30.00
C SER A 8 12.15 -14.84 28.54
N LEU A 9 12.31 -16.04 27.97
CA LEU A 9 11.93 -16.33 26.59
C LEU A 9 10.43 -16.53 26.44
N THR A 10 9.79 -17.19 27.41
CA THR A 10 8.33 -17.23 27.50
C THR A 10 7.76 -15.85 27.77
N ILE A 11 8.40 -15.01 28.58
CA ILE A 11 7.95 -13.62 28.82
C ILE A 11 8.07 -12.78 27.54
N ILE A 12 9.16 -12.87 26.78
CA ILE A 12 9.30 -12.14 25.50
C ILE A 12 8.30 -12.67 24.47
N PHE A 13 8.09 -13.98 24.41
CA PHE A 13 7.11 -14.60 23.51
C PHE A 13 5.67 -14.28 23.91
N LEU A 14 5.34 -14.28 25.21
CA LEU A 14 4.05 -13.83 25.73
C LEU A 14 3.87 -12.33 25.51
N ALA A 15 4.89 -11.51 25.71
CA ALA A 15 4.83 -10.08 25.43
C ALA A 15 4.59 -9.85 23.93
N PHE A 16 5.24 -10.62 23.06
CA PHE A 16 4.98 -10.58 21.62
C PHE A 16 3.55 -10.99 21.27
N ILE A 17 3.06 -12.12 21.81
CA ILE A 17 1.67 -12.58 21.62
C ILE A 17 0.67 -11.56 22.16
N LEU A 18 0.92 -10.98 23.35
CA LEU A 18 0.05 -10.01 23.98
C LEU A 18 0.02 -8.70 23.19
N THR A 19 1.18 -8.24 22.70
CA THR A 19 1.26 -7.03 21.84
C THR A 19 0.56 -7.28 20.49
N LEU A 20 0.69 -8.47 19.92
CA LEU A 20 -0.01 -8.88 18.69
C LEU A 20 -1.55 -8.97 18.92
N LEU A 21 -1.99 -9.49 20.06
CA LEU A 21 -3.40 -9.59 20.43
C LEU A 21 -4.02 -8.21 20.73
N ILE A 22 -3.29 -7.32 21.40
CA ILE A 22 -3.74 -5.94 21.67
C ILE A 22 -3.87 -5.15 20.36
N THR A 23 -2.96 -5.35 19.41
CA THR A 23 -3.00 -4.69 18.10
C THR A 23 -4.11 -5.24 17.19
N LEU A 24 -4.45 -6.53 17.29
CA LEU A 24 -5.65 -7.10 16.64
C LEU A 24 -6.94 -6.47 17.20
N LYS A 25 -7.00 -6.20 18.51
CA LYS A 25 -8.18 -5.61 19.17
C LYS A 25 -8.36 -4.10 18.93
N SER A 26 -7.27 -3.38 18.66
CA SER A 26 -7.26 -1.91 18.41
C SER A 26 -7.74 -1.51 17.00
N SER A 27 -8.02 -2.45 16.10
CA SER A 27 -8.38 -2.16 14.71
C SER A 27 -9.85 -1.73 14.49
N ASN A 28 -10.63 -1.56 15.57
CA ASN A 28 -12.08 -1.34 15.52
C ASN A 28 -12.57 0.02 16.01
N VAL A 29 -11.70 1.00 16.23
CA VAL A 29 -12.14 2.34 16.65
C VAL A 29 -11.29 3.38 15.94
N ASP A 30 -11.89 4.08 14.98
CA ASP A 30 -11.76 5.54 14.79
C ASP A 30 -12.37 5.97 13.44
N MET A 31 -13.62 6.45 13.48
CA MET A 31 -14.13 7.38 12.47
C MET A 31 -15.31 8.18 13.06
N MET A 32 -15.04 9.36 13.62
CA MET A 32 -16.07 10.38 13.86
C MET A 32 -15.48 11.81 13.96
N ARG A 33 -16.15 12.72 13.24
CA ARG A 33 -16.25 14.19 13.37
C ARG A 33 -15.03 15.04 12.94
N ALA A 34 -15.17 16.26 12.39
CA ALA A 34 -16.32 17.13 12.14
C ALA A 34 -16.05 18.14 11.00
N ASP A 35 -17.16 18.69 10.50
CA ASP A 35 -17.39 19.87 9.64
C ASP A 35 -16.70 21.16 10.12
N PRO A 36 -16.42 22.16 9.24
CA PRO A 36 -17.18 23.41 9.36
C PRO A 36 -17.53 24.16 8.05
N ARG A 37 -18.56 25.02 8.20
CA ARG A 37 -19.34 25.85 7.26
C ARG A 37 -18.68 27.14 6.72
N LEU A 38 -19.40 27.74 5.75
CA LEU A 38 -19.49 29.15 5.24
C LEU A 38 -18.44 29.57 4.20
N HIS A 39 -18.73 30.30 3.12
CA HIS A 39 -19.74 31.35 2.88
C HIS A 39 -20.15 31.46 1.39
N VAL A 40 -21.35 32.01 1.19
CA VAL A 40 -22.03 32.39 -0.07
C VAL A 40 -21.39 33.60 -0.75
N ASP A 41 -21.41 33.67 -2.09
CA ASP A 41 -21.81 34.92 -2.77
C ASP A 41 -22.45 34.71 -4.15
N GLN A 42 -23.54 35.45 -4.37
CA GLN A 42 -24.45 35.44 -5.51
C GLN A 42 -23.92 36.25 -6.69
N HIS A 43 -24.27 35.85 -7.92
CA HIS A 43 -24.76 36.78 -8.94
C HIS A 43 -25.92 36.15 -9.73
N ARG A 44 -27.06 36.84 -9.71
CA ARG A 44 -28.34 36.45 -10.31
C ARG A 44 -28.29 36.49 -11.83
N LEU A 45 -28.72 35.39 -12.45
CA LEU A 45 -29.63 35.40 -13.60
C LEU A 45 -30.68 34.31 -13.30
N ILE A 46 -31.94 34.61 -13.58
CA ILE A 46 -33.10 33.80 -13.19
C ILE A 46 -32.98 32.41 -13.83
N GLU A 47 -32.68 31.38 -13.04
CA GLU A 47 -32.67 29.98 -13.47
C GLU A 47 -33.38 29.12 -12.41
N GLU A 48 -34.40 28.39 -12.82
CA GLU A 48 -35.13 27.45 -11.97
C GLU A 48 -34.21 26.29 -11.59
N ASN A 49 -33.55 26.38 -10.43
CA ASN A 49 -32.78 25.27 -9.87
C ASN A 49 -33.73 24.16 -9.41
N ARG A 50 -33.85 23.11 -10.22
CA ARG A 50 -34.69 21.95 -9.91
C ARG A 50 -33.83 20.80 -9.37
N SER A 51 -34.10 20.40 -8.14
CA SER A 51 -33.52 19.18 -7.58
C SER A 51 -34.14 17.95 -8.24
N ILE A 52 -33.29 17.01 -8.66
CA ILE A 52 -33.69 15.81 -9.39
C ILE A 52 -33.13 14.54 -8.75
N ARG A 53 -33.78 13.42 -9.00
CA ARG A 53 -33.46 12.08 -8.47
C ARG A 53 -32.90 11.19 -9.58
N PRO A 54 -31.98 10.27 -9.25
CA PRO A 54 -31.51 9.26 -10.19
C PRO A 54 -32.66 8.32 -10.60
N ASP A 55 -32.50 7.65 -11.75
CA ASP A 55 -33.41 6.63 -12.30
C ASP A 55 -34.83 7.10 -12.62
N VAL A 56 -35.07 8.42 -12.61
CA VAL A 56 -36.34 9.04 -13.02
C VAL A 56 -36.14 9.73 -14.38
N PRO A 57 -36.98 9.46 -15.39
CA PRO A 57 -36.97 10.22 -16.63
C PRO A 57 -37.62 11.59 -16.41
N TYR A 58 -36.96 12.63 -16.89
CA TYR A 58 -37.45 14.01 -16.88
C TYR A 58 -37.71 14.46 -18.31
N GLU A 59 -38.86 15.10 -18.52
CA GLU A 59 -39.23 15.74 -19.79
C GLU A 59 -39.34 17.24 -19.58
N ASP A 60 -38.68 18.02 -20.43
CA ASP A 60 -38.69 19.46 -20.32
C ASP A 60 -38.47 20.14 -21.69
N SER A 61 -38.67 21.45 -21.73
CA SER A 61 -38.41 22.31 -22.88
C SER A 61 -37.47 23.45 -22.50
N ILE A 62 -36.62 23.85 -23.44
CA ILE A 62 -35.67 24.96 -23.26
C ILE A 62 -35.82 25.94 -24.43
N GLN A 63 -35.95 27.23 -24.08
CA GLN A 63 -36.11 28.31 -25.05
C GLN A 63 -34.80 28.56 -25.83
N PRO A 64 -34.85 29.22 -26.99
CA PRO A 64 -33.65 29.61 -27.74
C PRO A 64 -32.66 30.38 -26.87
N ASN A 65 -31.37 30.07 -26.98
CA ASN A 65 -30.27 30.74 -26.26
C ASN A 65 -30.39 30.75 -24.72
N SER A 66 -31.30 29.95 -24.13
CA SER A 66 -31.48 29.88 -22.68
C SER A 66 -30.72 28.70 -22.07
N ILE A 67 -30.65 28.70 -20.74
CA ILE A 67 -29.98 27.69 -19.93
C ILE A 67 -30.99 27.15 -18.90
N LYS A 68 -30.88 25.86 -18.57
CA LYS A 68 -31.54 25.22 -17.44
C LYS A 68 -30.51 24.51 -16.57
N GLN A 69 -30.66 24.63 -15.26
CA GLN A 69 -29.80 24.00 -14.27
C GLN A 69 -30.59 23.00 -13.43
N TYR A 70 -29.96 21.86 -13.19
CA TYR A 70 -30.49 20.80 -12.34
C TYR A 70 -29.46 20.37 -11.32
N THR A 71 -29.88 20.11 -10.10
CA THR A 71 -28.98 19.68 -9.03
C THR A 71 -29.27 18.24 -8.62
N VAL A 72 -28.19 17.47 -8.45
CA VAL A 72 -28.27 16.07 -8.02
C VAL A 72 -27.21 15.80 -6.96
N LYS A 73 -27.58 15.05 -5.92
CA LYS A 73 -26.66 14.67 -4.84
C LYS A 73 -25.86 13.44 -5.26
N MET A 74 -24.53 13.56 -5.29
CA MET A 74 -23.60 12.48 -5.62
C MET A 74 -22.92 11.89 -4.38
N PRO A 75 -22.76 10.55 -4.33
CA PRO A 75 -21.83 9.92 -3.41
C PRO A 75 -20.36 10.16 -3.81
N GLU A 76 -19.46 9.89 -2.87
CA GLU A 76 -18.02 9.93 -3.14
C GLU A 76 -17.60 8.79 -4.08
N LYS A 77 -16.62 9.08 -4.94
CA LYS A 77 -16.01 8.14 -5.89
C LYS A 77 -17.02 7.42 -6.79
N ALA A 78 -18.10 8.10 -7.16
CA ALA A 78 -19.15 7.58 -8.02
C ALA A 78 -19.08 8.19 -9.42
N ILE A 79 -19.53 7.42 -10.41
CA ILE A 79 -19.75 7.89 -11.78
C ILE A 79 -21.20 8.34 -11.91
N LEU A 80 -21.37 9.50 -12.51
CA LEU A 80 -22.62 10.02 -12.99
C LEU A 80 -22.73 9.78 -14.49
N ILE A 81 -23.79 9.11 -14.93
CA ILE A 81 -24.13 8.92 -16.34
C ILE A 81 -25.35 9.76 -16.66
N ILE A 82 -25.22 10.71 -17.58
CA ILE A 82 -26.33 11.52 -18.06
C ILE A 82 -26.69 11.05 -19.46
N GLY A 83 -27.93 10.61 -19.65
CA GLY A 83 -28.49 10.34 -20.96
C GLY A 83 -29.45 11.43 -21.38
N LEU A 84 -29.26 12.02 -22.56
CA LEU A 84 -30.09 13.09 -23.10
C LEU A 84 -30.54 12.77 -24.52
N LYS A 85 -31.87 12.73 -24.68
CA LYS A 85 -32.58 12.55 -25.94
C LYS A 85 -33.30 13.83 -26.32
N ALA A 86 -32.76 14.54 -27.32
CA ALA A 86 -33.41 15.70 -27.89
C ALA A 86 -34.35 15.31 -29.04
N THR A 87 -35.43 16.07 -29.22
CA THR A 87 -36.34 15.89 -30.36
C THR A 87 -35.80 16.43 -31.68
N CYS A 88 -34.72 17.23 -31.66
CA CYS A 88 -34.13 17.83 -32.85
C CYS A 88 -33.12 16.91 -33.56
N LYS A 89 -33.20 16.82 -34.89
CA LYS A 89 -32.24 16.06 -35.74
C LYS A 89 -30.79 16.55 -35.63
N ASN A 90 -30.58 17.85 -35.34
CA ASN A 90 -29.25 18.44 -35.12
C ASN A 90 -28.90 18.45 -33.64
N ASN A 91 -28.34 17.32 -33.18
CA ASN A 91 -27.85 17.18 -31.81
C ASN A 91 -26.90 18.31 -31.42
N SER A 92 -26.02 18.80 -32.31
CA SER A 92 -24.99 19.84 -32.08
C SER A 92 -25.48 21.11 -31.37
N SER A 93 -26.78 21.39 -31.38
CA SER A 93 -27.37 22.63 -30.89
C SER A 93 -27.65 22.71 -29.38
N ILE A 94 -27.59 21.60 -28.63
CA ILE A 94 -27.61 21.66 -27.15
C ILE A 94 -26.16 21.73 -26.64
N LYS A 95 -25.90 22.22 -25.44
CA LYS A 95 -24.61 22.04 -24.74
C LYS A 95 -24.89 21.53 -23.34
N LEU A 96 -24.25 20.42 -22.97
CA LEU A 96 -24.34 19.81 -21.65
C LEU A 96 -23.02 20.06 -20.92
N SER A 97 -23.09 20.60 -19.70
CA SER A 97 -21.92 20.79 -18.84
C SER A 97 -22.25 20.49 -17.39
N ILE A 98 -21.23 20.17 -16.61
CA ILE A 98 -21.35 19.87 -15.19
C ILE A 98 -20.35 20.71 -14.41
N ASN A 99 -20.81 21.28 -13.29
CA ASN A 99 -20.01 22.10 -12.39
C ASN A 99 -20.13 21.56 -10.96
N ASP A 100 -18.99 21.26 -10.33
CA ASP A 100 -18.82 20.87 -8.91
C ASP A 100 -17.30 20.70 -8.57
N HIS A 101 -16.94 20.36 -7.33
CA HIS A 101 -15.60 20.04 -6.82
C HIS A 101 -14.99 18.73 -7.35
N GLY A 102 -15.70 17.98 -8.20
CA GLY A 102 -15.18 16.80 -8.92
C GLY A 102 -14.48 17.15 -10.24
N GLY A 103 -14.27 16.15 -11.08
CA GLY A 103 -13.54 16.29 -12.34
C GLY A 103 -14.27 15.64 -13.51
N ASN A 104 -14.17 16.27 -14.69
CA ASN A 104 -14.66 15.66 -15.93
C ASN A 104 -13.93 14.35 -16.21
N ILE A 105 -14.70 13.33 -16.60
CA ILE A 105 -14.14 12.05 -17.05
C ILE A 105 -14.01 12.10 -18.56
N THR A 106 -12.79 11.87 -19.04
CA THR A 106 -12.59 11.49 -20.44
C THR A 106 -12.74 9.98 -20.56
N VAL A 107 -13.47 9.49 -21.56
CA VAL A 107 -13.54 8.05 -21.87
C VAL A 107 -13.02 7.87 -23.28
N ALA A 108 -12.18 6.88 -23.50
CA ALA A 108 -11.63 6.59 -24.83
C ALA A 108 -12.74 6.32 -25.87
N PHE A 109 -13.88 5.78 -25.44
CA PHE A 109 -15.07 5.56 -26.27
C PHE A 109 -16.34 5.92 -25.47
N PRO A 110 -17.15 6.90 -25.92
CA PRO A 110 -18.35 7.34 -25.20
C PRO A 110 -19.43 6.25 -25.20
N PRO A 111 -20.10 5.95 -24.08
CA PRO A 111 -20.98 4.81 -24.01
C PRO A 111 -22.43 5.02 -24.48
N PHE A 112 -22.64 5.97 -25.38
CA PHE A 112 -23.99 6.42 -25.74
C PHE A 112 -24.40 5.89 -27.12
N PRO A 113 -25.70 5.58 -27.34
CA PRO A 113 -26.20 5.16 -28.65
C PRO A 113 -25.92 6.18 -29.76
N LYS A 114 -25.89 5.68 -31.01
CA LYS A 114 -25.66 6.52 -32.20
C LYS A 114 -26.74 7.61 -32.28
N ASN A 115 -26.32 8.87 -32.37
CA ASN A 115 -27.19 10.06 -32.36
C ASN A 115 -27.86 10.37 -31.01
N GLU A 116 -27.33 9.88 -29.90
CA GLU A 116 -27.73 10.33 -28.57
C GLU A 116 -26.59 11.08 -27.90
N ARG A 117 -26.94 11.92 -26.93
CA ARG A 117 -25.97 12.70 -26.18
C ARG A 117 -25.92 12.21 -24.76
N GLY A 118 -24.72 12.17 -24.23
CA GLY A 118 -24.55 11.92 -22.83
C GLY A 118 -23.21 12.41 -22.34
N LEU A 119 -23.09 12.41 -21.03
CA LEU A 119 -21.89 12.84 -20.35
C LEU A 119 -21.63 11.92 -19.16
N LEU A 120 -20.35 11.68 -18.92
CA LEU A 120 -19.86 10.94 -17.78
C LEU A 120 -19.09 11.89 -16.87
N TYR A 121 -19.35 11.82 -15.57
CA TYR A 121 -18.71 12.69 -14.59
C TYR A 121 -18.33 11.91 -13.34
N TYR A 122 -17.18 12.25 -12.75
CA TYR A 122 -16.63 11.58 -11.59
C TYR A 122 -16.65 12.51 -10.39
N SER A 123 -17.39 12.10 -9.38
CA SER A 123 -17.40 12.76 -8.09
C SER A 123 -16.24 12.24 -7.23
N THR A 124 -15.27 13.10 -6.91
CA THR A 124 -14.14 12.73 -6.05
C THR A 124 -14.53 12.71 -4.56
N LYS A 125 -15.23 13.76 -4.11
CA LYS A 125 -15.56 14.03 -2.70
C LYS A 125 -17.05 13.91 -2.35
N GLY A 126 -17.90 13.53 -3.31
CA GLY A 126 -19.35 13.62 -3.10
C GLY A 126 -19.82 15.07 -3.02
N GLY A 127 -21.14 15.25 -2.91
CA GLY A 127 -21.74 16.58 -2.77
C GLY A 127 -22.86 16.84 -3.79
N GLU A 128 -23.19 18.12 -3.97
CA GLU A 128 -24.18 18.54 -4.95
C GLU A 128 -23.52 18.85 -6.28
N VAL A 129 -23.97 18.17 -7.33
CA VAL A 129 -23.49 18.36 -8.69
C VAL A 129 -24.53 19.14 -9.48
N THR A 130 -24.10 20.22 -10.14
CA THR A 130 -24.96 21.04 -10.99
C THR A 130 -24.80 20.66 -12.45
N ILE A 131 -25.89 20.21 -13.05
CA ILE A 131 -26.00 19.84 -14.46
C ILE A 131 -26.62 21.02 -15.21
N THR A 132 -25.92 21.53 -16.21
CA THR A 132 -26.34 22.66 -17.02
C THR A 132 -26.64 22.21 -18.44
N ILE A 133 -27.87 22.46 -18.90
CA ILE A 133 -28.31 22.24 -20.27
C ILE A 133 -28.51 23.61 -20.91
N LYS A 134 -27.77 23.90 -21.98
CA LYS A 134 -27.87 25.14 -22.74
C LYS A 134 -28.42 24.87 -24.13
N ASN A 135 -29.39 25.66 -24.58
CA ASN A 135 -29.84 25.67 -25.96
C ASN A 135 -29.02 26.70 -26.75
N GLN A 136 -28.29 26.26 -27.78
CA GLN A 136 -27.57 27.12 -28.72
C GLN A 136 -28.31 27.25 -30.06
N ASN A 137 -29.54 26.73 -30.14
CA ASN A 137 -30.40 26.84 -31.30
C ASN A 137 -31.23 28.14 -31.24
N VAL A 138 -31.71 28.54 -32.41
CA VAL A 138 -32.67 29.64 -32.59
C VAL A 138 -34.12 29.20 -32.36
N LYS A 139 -34.38 27.90 -32.18
CA LYS A 139 -35.71 27.33 -31.90
C LYS A 139 -35.78 26.67 -30.51
N PRO A 140 -36.96 26.64 -29.87
CA PRO A 140 -37.18 25.87 -28.66
C PRO A 140 -36.89 24.38 -28.91
N ILE A 141 -36.34 23.70 -27.90
CA ILE A 141 -36.05 22.27 -27.98
C ILE A 141 -36.72 21.54 -26.83
N ASN A 142 -37.48 20.48 -27.17
CA ASN A 142 -37.98 19.52 -26.20
C ASN A 142 -36.95 18.41 -26.03
N TYR A 143 -36.66 18.04 -24.80
CA TYR A 143 -35.73 16.96 -24.48
C TYR A 143 -36.27 16.08 -23.36
N LYS A 144 -35.87 14.81 -23.41
CA LYS A 144 -36.00 13.86 -22.31
C LYS A 144 -34.59 13.54 -21.83
N PHE A 145 -34.39 13.56 -20.53
CA PHE A 145 -33.11 13.15 -19.95
C PHE A 145 -33.34 12.30 -18.71
N TYR A 146 -32.38 11.45 -18.42
CA TYR A 146 -32.32 10.72 -17.17
C TYR A 146 -30.88 10.66 -16.71
N ILE A 147 -30.72 10.35 -15.44
CA ILE A 147 -29.44 10.31 -14.77
C ILE A 147 -29.34 9.00 -14.02
N ASP A 148 -28.24 8.29 -14.24
CA ASP A 148 -27.84 7.11 -13.47
C ASP A 148 -26.60 7.44 -12.64
N ILE A 149 -26.57 6.97 -11.41
CA ILE A 149 -25.43 7.07 -10.50
C ILE A 149 -24.90 5.67 -10.28
N SER A 150 -23.59 5.47 -10.44
CA SER A 150 -23.00 4.16 -10.21
C SER A 150 -23.26 3.67 -8.78
N GLU A 151 -23.89 2.50 -8.64
CA GLU A 151 -24.21 1.91 -7.34
C GLU A 151 -23.29 0.75 -6.99
N ARG A 152 -23.12 0.49 -5.69
CA ARG A 152 -22.27 -0.61 -5.24
C ARG A 152 -22.91 -1.96 -5.60
N ILE A 153 -22.12 -2.83 -6.23
CA ILE A 153 -22.53 -4.21 -6.50
C ILE A 153 -22.52 -5.01 -5.19
N GLU A 154 -23.64 -5.67 -4.95
CA GLU A 154 -23.86 -6.73 -3.96
C GLU A 154 -24.01 -8.08 -4.68
N SER A 155 -24.42 -9.13 -3.97
CA SER A 155 -24.62 -10.46 -4.60
C SER A 155 -25.66 -10.44 -5.72
N ARG A 156 -26.69 -9.59 -5.59
CA ARG A 156 -27.73 -9.34 -6.58
C ARG A 156 -28.11 -7.87 -6.55
N ASN A 157 -28.13 -7.21 -7.71
CA ASN A 157 -28.63 -5.86 -7.87
C ASN A 157 -29.61 -5.82 -9.05
N SER A 158 -30.47 -4.81 -9.05
CA SER A 158 -31.32 -4.50 -10.18
C SER A 158 -31.42 -3.00 -10.37
N LYS A 159 -31.34 -2.54 -11.61
CA LYS A 159 -31.57 -1.14 -11.99
C LYS A 159 -32.60 -1.03 -13.07
N ASN A 160 -33.47 -0.03 -12.95
CA ASN A 160 -34.42 0.32 -13.99
C ASN A 160 -33.72 1.08 -15.12
N ILE A 161 -34.17 0.85 -16.35
CA ILE A 161 -33.69 1.57 -17.53
C ILE A 161 -34.87 2.38 -18.09
N PRO A 162 -35.06 3.63 -17.63
CA PRO A 162 -36.20 4.44 -18.03
C PRO A 162 -36.13 4.91 -19.49
N LEU A 163 -34.92 5.07 -20.04
CA LEU A 163 -34.69 5.32 -21.47
C LEU A 163 -34.03 4.10 -22.11
N SER A 164 -34.73 3.45 -23.03
CA SER A 164 -34.26 2.24 -23.69
C SER A 164 -32.89 2.42 -24.36
N ASN A 165 -32.03 1.41 -24.24
CA ASN A 165 -30.66 1.35 -24.79
C ASN A 165 -29.63 2.29 -24.15
N TYR A 166 -29.98 3.03 -23.09
CA TYR A 166 -28.97 3.80 -22.36
C TYR A 166 -28.24 2.93 -21.31
N PRO A 167 -26.95 3.20 -21.06
CA PRO A 167 -26.15 2.43 -20.12
C PRO A 167 -26.49 2.72 -18.66
N VAL A 168 -26.30 1.72 -17.80
CA VAL A 168 -26.38 1.86 -16.34
C VAL A 168 -25.04 1.52 -15.70
N GLY A 169 -24.68 2.25 -14.66
CA GLY A 169 -23.43 2.13 -13.95
C GLY A 169 -23.58 1.37 -12.63
N PHE A 170 -22.62 0.51 -12.36
CA PHE A 170 -22.37 -0.06 -11.05
C PHE A 170 -20.89 0.12 -10.70
N HIS A 171 -20.52 -0.12 -9.46
CA HIS A 171 -19.13 -0.15 -9.03
C HIS A 171 -18.91 -1.21 -7.96
N ILE A 172 -17.67 -1.69 -7.85
CA ILE A 172 -17.27 -2.61 -6.80
C ILE A 172 -15.82 -2.35 -6.41
N ASP A 173 -15.55 -2.42 -5.11
CA ASP A 173 -14.21 -2.29 -4.56
C ASP A 173 -13.61 -3.70 -4.43
N LEU A 174 -12.61 -4.02 -5.24
CA LEU A 174 -11.95 -5.32 -5.24
C LEU A 174 -10.59 -5.23 -4.54
N GLY A 175 -10.20 -6.31 -3.87
CA GLY A 175 -8.83 -6.59 -3.48
C GLY A 175 -7.96 -6.99 -4.66
N ARG A 176 -6.65 -6.85 -4.53
CA ARG A 176 -5.70 -7.34 -5.54
C ARG A 176 -5.87 -8.84 -5.71
N ASP A 177 -5.88 -9.35 -6.93
CA ASP A 177 -6.09 -10.76 -7.28
C ASP A 177 -7.48 -11.34 -6.97
N ASP A 178 -8.44 -10.53 -6.49
CA ASP A 178 -9.84 -10.96 -6.38
C ASP A 178 -10.39 -11.33 -7.77
N GLN A 179 -11.20 -12.38 -7.83
CA GLN A 179 -11.88 -12.77 -9.05
C GLN A 179 -13.34 -12.35 -8.97
N LEU A 180 -13.72 -11.40 -9.83
CA LEU A 180 -15.10 -10.95 -9.98
C LEU A 180 -15.73 -11.72 -11.14
N SER A 181 -16.85 -12.38 -10.86
CA SER A 181 -17.72 -12.96 -11.88
C SER A 181 -19.06 -12.22 -11.89
N ILE A 182 -19.46 -11.70 -13.04
CA ILE A 182 -20.74 -11.03 -13.24
C ILE A 182 -21.54 -11.84 -14.25
N SER A 183 -22.82 -12.02 -13.98
CA SER A 183 -23.79 -12.58 -14.92
C SER A 183 -25.07 -11.76 -14.91
N LEU A 184 -25.59 -11.53 -16.11
CA LEU A 184 -26.89 -10.91 -16.35
C LEU A 184 -27.84 -12.05 -16.73
N PRO A 185 -28.56 -12.65 -15.76
CA PRO A 185 -29.51 -13.72 -16.06
C PRO A 185 -30.58 -13.21 -17.03
N GLN A 186 -30.73 -13.89 -18.17
CA GLN A 186 -31.74 -13.55 -19.18
C GLN A 186 -32.42 -14.79 -19.76
N ASP A 187 -33.72 -14.65 -20.03
CA ASP A 187 -34.52 -15.62 -20.77
C ASP A 187 -34.37 -15.35 -22.28
N GLY A 188 -33.41 -16.03 -22.92
CA GLY A 188 -33.38 -16.27 -24.37
C GLY A 188 -33.11 -15.07 -25.31
N LYS A 189 -32.57 -13.95 -24.84
CA LYS A 189 -32.30 -12.73 -25.65
C LYS A 189 -30.81 -12.50 -25.95
N ILE A 190 -30.54 -11.62 -26.93
CA ILE A 190 -29.19 -11.07 -27.18
C ILE A 190 -28.72 -10.39 -25.89
N PRO A 191 -27.67 -10.88 -25.24
CA PRO A 191 -27.30 -10.42 -23.92
C PRO A 191 -26.71 -8.99 -23.93
N PRO A 192 -26.85 -8.23 -22.83
CA PRO A 192 -26.27 -6.90 -22.71
C PRO A 192 -24.75 -6.98 -22.78
N LYS A 193 -24.13 -5.93 -23.34
CA LYS A 193 -22.67 -5.80 -23.29
C LYS A 193 -22.26 -5.31 -21.90
N ILE A 194 -21.34 -6.00 -21.27
CA ILE A 194 -20.74 -5.59 -19.99
C ILE A 194 -19.38 -4.99 -20.31
N ILE A 195 -19.11 -3.80 -19.80
CA ILE A 195 -17.78 -3.19 -19.88
C ILE A 195 -17.34 -2.82 -18.47
N VAL A 196 -16.18 -3.34 -18.08
CA VAL A 196 -15.51 -3.00 -16.84
C VAL A 196 -14.49 -1.91 -17.14
N TYR A 197 -14.57 -0.81 -16.41
CA TYR A 197 -13.68 0.33 -16.48
C TYR A 197 -12.88 0.48 -15.19
N VAL A 198 -11.67 1.02 -15.35
CA VAL A 198 -10.81 1.47 -14.26
C VAL A 198 -10.47 2.95 -14.46
N LEU A 199 -10.26 3.67 -13.37
CA LEU A 199 -10.05 5.11 -13.38
C LEU A 199 -8.55 5.44 -13.28
N TYR A 200 -8.04 6.19 -14.24
CA TYR A 200 -6.69 6.73 -14.24
C TYR A 200 -6.71 8.22 -13.91
N LYS A 201 -5.70 8.68 -13.17
CA LYS A 201 -5.46 10.12 -13.05
C LYS A 201 -4.82 10.62 -14.34
N PHE A 202 -5.38 11.67 -14.95
CA PHE A 202 -4.87 12.24 -16.19
C PHE A 202 -4.93 13.77 -16.14
N ARG A 203 -3.75 14.41 -16.11
CA ARG A 203 -3.61 15.88 -15.97
C ARG A 203 -4.46 16.40 -14.80
N ASP A 204 -5.37 17.34 -15.08
CA ASP A 204 -6.27 17.97 -14.11
C ASP A 204 -7.60 17.23 -13.92
N GLY A 205 -7.74 16.02 -14.47
CA GLY A 205 -8.97 15.23 -14.42
C GLY A 205 -8.73 13.72 -14.36
N PHE A 206 -9.70 12.96 -14.88
CA PHE A 206 -9.69 11.50 -14.84
C PHE A 206 -9.98 10.90 -16.22
N LEU A 207 -9.41 9.72 -16.46
CA LEU A 207 -9.62 8.92 -17.67
C LEU A 207 -10.20 7.57 -17.26
N LEU A 208 -11.43 7.24 -17.69
CA LEU A 208 -11.95 5.87 -17.58
C LEU A 208 -11.46 5.06 -18.77
N ARG A 209 -10.71 4.00 -18.49
CA ARG A 209 -10.21 3.06 -19.49
C ARG A 209 -10.88 1.71 -19.34
N GLU A 210 -11.24 1.12 -20.47
CA GLU A 210 -11.75 -0.25 -20.50
C GLU A 210 -10.68 -1.22 -19.97
N TYR A 211 -11.05 -1.97 -18.94
CA TYR A 211 -10.26 -3.03 -18.34
C TYR A 211 -10.58 -4.38 -18.98
N ALA A 212 -11.87 -4.66 -19.17
CA ALA A 212 -12.36 -5.85 -19.84
C ALA A 212 -13.78 -5.62 -20.35
N SER A 213 -14.19 -6.32 -21.39
CA SER A 213 -15.58 -6.32 -21.84
C SER A 213 -16.05 -7.72 -22.24
N SER A 214 -17.37 -7.90 -22.24
CA SER A 214 -18.02 -9.11 -22.72
C SER A 214 -19.32 -8.76 -23.40
N GLU A 215 -19.59 -9.43 -24.51
CA GLU A 215 -20.85 -9.32 -25.24
C GLU A 215 -21.81 -10.48 -24.95
N GLU A 216 -21.43 -11.39 -24.05
CA GLU A 216 -22.17 -12.62 -23.72
C GLU A 216 -23.07 -12.46 -22.47
N GLY A 217 -23.15 -11.25 -21.91
CA GLY A 217 -23.89 -10.99 -20.66
C GLY A 217 -23.28 -11.66 -19.42
N LYS A 218 -22.06 -12.20 -19.55
CA LYS A 218 -21.27 -12.76 -18.46
C LYS A 218 -19.81 -12.35 -18.62
N ILE A 219 -19.16 -11.99 -17.53
CA ILE A 219 -17.73 -11.65 -17.55
C ILE A 219 -17.06 -12.15 -16.28
N ARG A 220 -15.85 -12.70 -16.41
CA ARG A 220 -14.97 -13.03 -15.28
C ARG A 220 -13.69 -12.25 -15.44
N ILE A 221 -13.34 -11.49 -14.42
CA ILE A 221 -12.10 -10.71 -14.38
C ILE A 221 -11.33 -11.03 -13.11
N LYS A 222 -10.01 -10.88 -13.18
CA LYS A 222 -9.13 -10.87 -12.00
C LYS A 222 -8.65 -9.45 -11.78
N ALA A 223 -8.79 -8.94 -10.56
CA ALA A 223 -8.34 -7.60 -10.19
C ALA A 223 -6.81 -7.51 -10.21
N ASP A 224 -6.26 -6.53 -10.93
CA ASP A 224 -4.82 -6.21 -10.97
C ASP A 224 -4.37 -5.45 -9.71
N LEU A 225 -5.24 -4.56 -9.20
CA LEU A 225 -5.00 -3.73 -8.01
C LEU A 225 -6.17 -3.74 -7.04
N LYS A 226 -5.88 -3.41 -5.77
CA LYS A 226 -6.91 -3.12 -4.76
C LYS A 226 -7.50 -1.73 -5.02
N ASP A 227 -8.62 -1.65 -5.71
CA ASP A 227 -9.20 -0.37 -6.13
C ASP A 227 -10.67 -0.56 -6.55
N ARG A 228 -11.35 0.55 -6.88
CA ARG A 228 -12.70 0.55 -7.42
C ARG A 228 -12.69 0.22 -8.92
N TYR A 229 -13.56 -0.70 -9.30
CA TYR A 229 -13.86 -1.05 -10.68
C TYR A 229 -15.28 -0.60 -10.98
N TYR A 230 -15.47 0.01 -12.14
CA TYR A 230 -16.77 0.52 -12.59
C TYR A 230 -17.33 -0.41 -13.66
N ILE A 231 -18.55 -0.86 -13.49
CA ILE A 231 -19.21 -1.78 -14.42
C ILE A 231 -20.28 -0.98 -15.13
N ILE A 232 -20.12 -0.78 -16.43
CA ILE A 232 -21.14 -0.16 -17.27
C ILE A 232 -21.82 -1.26 -18.07
N VAL A 233 -23.12 -1.43 -17.84
CA VAL A 233 -23.95 -2.39 -18.57
C VAL A 233 -24.65 -1.67 -19.70
N TRP A 234 -24.46 -2.14 -20.92
CA TRP A 234 -25.09 -1.64 -22.13
C TRP A 234 -26.23 -2.56 -22.57
N PRO A 235 -27.49 -2.14 -22.38
CA PRO A 235 -28.62 -2.89 -22.88
C PRO A 235 -28.62 -2.89 -24.43
N ARG A 236 -28.79 -4.08 -25.03
CA ARG A 236 -28.88 -4.25 -26.49
C ARG A 236 -30.32 -4.27 -27.02
N MET A 237 -31.29 -4.39 -26.13
CA MET A 237 -32.71 -4.30 -26.43
C MET A 237 -33.38 -3.21 -25.58
N ASN A 238 -34.65 -2.93 -25.87
CA ASN A 238 -35.53 -2.10 -25.02
C ASN A 238 -35.85 -2.81 -23.69
N GLU A 239 -34.82 -3.11 -22.91
CA GLU A 239 -34.91 -3.63 -21.56
C GLU A 239 -35.42 -2.51 -20.65
N ARG A 240 -36.37 -2.87 -19.78
CA ARG A 240 -36.89 -1.96 -18.75
C ARG A 240 -36.09 -2.03 -17.45
N MET A 241 -35.32 -3.11 -17.28
CA MET A 241 -34.56 -3.39 -16.06
C MET A 241 -33.38 -4.29 -16.39
N VAL A 242 -32.23 -3.99 -15.81
CA VAL A 242 -31.06 -4.87 -15.77
C VAL A 242 -31.00 -5.53 -14.40
N GLN A 243 -30.92 -6.87 -14.40
CA GLN A 243 -30.63 -7.65 -13.20
C GLN A 243 -29.19 -8.15 -13.28
N LEU A 244 -28.43 -7.89 -12.23
CA LEU A 244 -27.01 -8.24 -12.13
C LEU A 244 -26.81 -9.20 -10.97
N LYS A 245 -26.20 -10.35 -11.26
CA LYS A 245 -25.69 -11.29 -10.25
C LYS A 245 -24.18 -11.20 -10.27
N ALA A 246 -23.58 -10.98 -9.11
CA ALA A 246 -22.13 -10.94 -8.96
C ALA A 246 -21.66 -11.89 -7.87
N SER A 247 -20.51 -12.51 -8.11
CA SER A 247 -19.75 -13.24 -7.09
C SER A 247 -18.31 -12.77 -7.09
N VAL A 248 -17.74 -12.65 -5.90
CA VAL A 248 -16.33 -12.30 -5.71
C VAL A 248 -15.66 -13.45 -4.96
N GLU A 249 -14.64 -14.02 -5.59
CA GLU A 249 -13.77 -15.03 -4.99
C GLU A 249 -12.45 -14.34 -4.62
N SER A 250 -12.20 -14.20 -3.32
CA SER A 250 -10.96 -13.60 -2.81
C SER A 250 -9.95 -14.67 -2.43
N PRO A 251 -8.67 -14.53 -2.84
CA PRO A 251 -7.60 -15.37 -2.33
C PRO A 251 -7.47 -15.29 -0.81
N ILE A 252 -7.01 -16.37 -0.18
CA ILE A 252 -6.86 -16.44 1.28
C ILE A 252 -5.96 -15.33 1.86
N TRP A 253 -4.97 -14.86 1.09
CA TRP A 253 -4.05 -13.80 1.50
C TRP A 253 -4.65 -12.39 1.48
N ASN A 254 -5.85 -12.21 0.91
CA ASN A 254 -6.60 -10.96 1.01
C ASN A 254 -7.36 -10.83 2.33
N ASN A 255 -7.47 -11.91 3.12
CA ASN A 255 -7.99 -11.82 4.47
C ASN A 255 -7.04 -10.94 5.33
N PRO A 256 -7.53 -9.87 5.98
CA PRO A 256 -6.70 -8.98 6.80
C PRO A 256 -5.90 -9.68 7.91
N ASN A 257 -6.36 -10.85 8.35
CA ASN A 257 -5.74 -11.65 9.41
C ASN A 257 -4.73 -12.68 8.88
N PHE A 258 -4.71 -12.97 7.58
CA PHE A 258 -3.83 -14.01 7.01
C PHE A 258 -2.36 -13.72 7.30
N TRP A 259 -1.89 -12.52 6.97
CA TRP A 259 -0.48 -12.14 7.13
C TRP A 259 -0.02 -12.08 8.60
N PRO A 260 -0.81 -11.52 9.55
CA PRO A 260 -0.52 -11.66 10.98
C PRO A 260 -0.44 -13.13 11.44
N LEU A 261 -1.41 -13.96 11.06
CA LEU A 261 -1.46 -15.37 11.46
C LEU A 261 -0.30 -16.17 10.86
N PHE A 262 0.05 -15.92 9.60
CA PHE A 262 1.20 -16.52 8.93
C PHE A 262 2.51 -16.19 9.67
N SER A 263 2.68 -14.93 10.07
CA SER A 263 3.84 -14.50 10.87
C SER A 263 3.87 -15.14 12.26
N LEU A 264 2.72 -15.29 12.91
CA LEU A 264 2.61 -15.99 14.18
C LEU A 264 3.00 -17.47 14.05
N ALA A 265 2.50 -18.16 13.02
CA ALA A 265 2.83 -19.56 12.75
C ALA A 265 4.34 -19.73 12.50
N LEU A 266 4.95 -18.86 11.69
CA LEU A 266 6.41 -18.83 11.47
C LEU A 266 7.17 -18.58 12.78
N SER A 267 6.66 -17.70 13.64
CA SER A 267 7.29 -17.39 14.93
C SER A 267 7.23 -18.59 15.89
N ILE A 268 6.11 -19.30 15.94
CA ILE A 268 5.95 -20.54 16.73
C ILE A 268 6.93 -21.60 16.24
N ALA A 269 6.99 -21.86 14.93
CA ALA A 269 7.91 -22.83 14.34
C ALA A 269 9.37 -22.46 14.62
N SER A 270 9.72 -21.18 14.50
CA SER A 270 11.06 -20.67 14.80
C SER A 270 11.42 -20.81 16.29
N SER A 271 10.46 -20.57 17.18
CA SER A 271 10.62 -20.75 18.63
C SER A 271 10.86 -22.21 19.00
N ALA A 272 10.08 -23.13 18.41
CA ALA A 272 10.24 -24.56 18.61
C ALA A 272 11.62 -25.05 18.13
N TRP A 273 12.01 -24.65 16.91
CA TRP A 273 13.33 -24.95 16.36
C TRP A 273 14.46 -24.43 17.23
N PHE A 274 14.33 -23.19 17.71
CA PHE A 274 15.32 -22.57 18.60
C PHE A 274 15.44 -23.29 19.94
N GLY A 275 14.31 -23.68 20.54
CA GLY A 275 14.25 -24.44 21.78
C GLY A 275 14.96 -25.79 21.66
N LEU A 276 14.71 -26.52 20.57
CA LEU A 276 15.40 -27.79 20.27
C LEU A 276 16.91 -27.59 20.10
N LYS A 277 17.32 -26.55 19.38
CA LYS A 277 18.74 -26.29 19.07
C LYS A 277 19.56 -25.78 20.27
N ILE A 278 18.94 -25.04 21.19
CA ILE A 278 19.60 -24.67 22.46
C ILE A 278 19.79 -25.91 23.35
N ASN A 279 18.80 -26.80 23.38
CA ASN A 279 18.86 -28.00 24.22
C ASN A 279 19.95 -28.98 23.74
N SER A 280 20.21 -29.07 22.44
CA SER A 280 21.27 -29.91 21.89
C SER A 280 22.69 -29.35 22.07
N LEU A 281 22.83 -28.09 22.51
CA LEU A 281 24.12 -27.40 22.64
C LEU A 281 24.33 -26.88 24.09
N ARG A 282 24.16 -27.76 25.09
CA ARG A 282 24.23 -27.43 26.53
C ARG A 282 25.51 -26.69 26.93
N ASP A 283 26.65 -27.04 26.33
CA ASP A 283 27.98 -26.54 26.70
C ASP A 283 28.41 -25.25 25.99
N LEU A 284 27.51 -24.59 25.25
CA LEU A 284 27.82 -23.30 24.64
C LEU A 284 28.22 -22.26 25.70
N ARG A 285 29.40 -21.65 25.49
CA ARG A 285 29.84 -20.47 26.22
C ARG A 285 28.84 -19.31 26.08
N ARG A 286 28.93 -18.35 27.00
CA ARG A 286 27.97 -17.23 27.11
C ARG A 286 27.85 -16.44 25.80
N GLU A 287 28.93 -16.28 25.04
CA GLU A 287 28.95 -15.58 23.76
C GLU A 287 28.18 -16.31 22.66
N GLY A 288 28.32 -17.64 22.60
CA GLY A 288 27.58 -18.49 21.67
C GLY A 288 26.07 -18.43 21.92
N LYS A 289 25.65 -18.40 23.19
CA LYS A 289 24.25 -18.25 23.59
C LYS A 289 23.64 -16.91 23.16
N PHE A 290 24.36 -15.79 23.30
CA PHE A 290 23.88 -14.48 22.83
C PHE A 290 23.83 -14.38 21.30
N THR A 291 24.74 -15.04 20.60
CA THR A 291 24.69 -15.11 19.12
C THR A 291 23.45 -15.86 18.65
N LEU A 292 23.16 -17.01 19.25
CA LEU A 292 21.97 -17.79 18.94
C LEU A 292 20.70 -16.99 19.22
N LEU A 293 20.62 -16.32 20.38
CA LEU A 293 19.49 -15.44 20.71
C LEU A 293 19.29 -14.35 19.66
N SER A 294 20.38 -13.74 19.19
CA SER A 294 20.32 -12.70 18.18
C SER A 294 19.86 -13.22 16.81
N ASN A 295 20.31 -14.41 16.41
CA ASN A 295 19.80 -15.09 15.21
C ASN A 295 18.29 -15.42 15.34
N TYR A 296 17.84 -15.83 16.52
CA TYR A 296 16.41 -16.08 16.76
C TYR A 296 15.58 -14.80 16.62
N LEU A 297 16.00 -13.69 17.25
CA LEU A 297 15.32 -12.40 17.10
C LEU A 297 15.34 -11.89 15.66
N SER A 298 16.41 -12.17 14.92
CA SER A 298 16.52 -11.87 13.49
C SER A 298 15.49 -12.64 12.67
N ILE A 299 15.25 -13.92 12.96
CA ILE A 299 14.23 -14.74 12.30
C ILE A 299 12.82 -14.23 12.63
N LEU A 300 12.55 -13.85 13.88
CA LEU A 300 11.28 -13.22 14.25
C LEU A 300 11.06 -11.90 13.51
N THR A 301 12.12 -11.09 13.39
CA THR A 301 12.09 -9.83 12.63
C THR A 301 11.77 -10.09 11.16
N LEU A 302 12.38 -11.11 10.53
CA LEU A 302 12.08 -11.52 9.16
C LEU A 302 10.62 -11.98 8.98
N SER A 303 10.11 -12.77 9.93
CA SER A 303 8.70 -13.18 9.93
C SER A 303 7.76 -11.98 9.98
N ALA A 304 8.06 -10.99 10.83
CA ALA A 304 7.28 -9.76 10.93
C ALA A 304 7.38 -8.89 9.67
N PHE A 305 8.56 -8.83 9.02
CA PHE A 305 8.74 -8.18 7.71
C PHE A 305 7.79 -8.77 6.66
N ILE A 306 7.71 -10.09 6.55
CA ILE A 306 6.80 -10.74 5.59
C ILE A 306 5.35 -10.32 5.86
N SER A 307 4.96 -10.23 7.13
CA SER A 307 3.64 -9.75 7.54
C SER A 307 3.37 -8.31 7.11
N VAL A 308 4.33 -7.40 7.34
CA VAL A 308 4.25 -5.99 6.93
C VAL A 308 4.14 -5.87 5.41
N MET A 309 4.96 -6.60 4.66
CA MET A 309 4.92 -6.61 3.18
C MET A 309 3.56 -7.08 2.66
N GLY A 310 3.03 -8.16 3.23
CA GLY A 310 1.75 -8.72 2.84
C GLY A 310 0.58 -7.82 3.17
N THR A 311 0.52 -7.32 4.42
CA THR A 311 -0.50 -6.35 4.85
C THR A 311 -0.41 -5.03 4.10
N TYR A 312 0.79 -4.63 3.67
CA TYR A 312 1.00 -3.48 2.80
C TYR A 312 0.28 -3.67 1.46
N ASN A 313 0.49 -4.82 0.81
CA ASN A 313 -0.11 -5.13 -0.50
C ASN A 313 -1.65 -5.13 -0.46
N ILE A 314 -2.23 -5.64 0.63
CA ILE A 314 -3.70 -5.71 0.78
C ILE A 314 -4.29 -4.50 1.52
N ARG A 315 -3.46 -3.52 1.93
CA ARG A 315 -3.85 -2.33 2.71
C ARG A 315 -4.69 -2.69 3.94
N ALA A 316 -4.23 -3.66 4.72
CA ALA A 316 -4.93 -4.05 5.94
C ALA A 316 -4.75 -2.98 7.02
N PRO A 317 -5.77 -2.72 7.86
CA PRO A 317 -5.67 -1.76 8.98
C PRO A 317 -4.57 -2.15 9.99
N THR A 318 -4.20 -3.44 10.03
CA THR A 318 -3.11 -3.98 10.85
C THR A 318 -1.70 -3.57 10.39
N LEU A 319 -1.55 -2.88 9.26
CA LEU A 319 -0.25 -2.49 8.70
C LEU A 319 0.58 -1.60 9.65
N LYS A 320 -0.01 -0.52 10.18
CA LYS A 320 0.68 0.40 11.11
C LYS A 320 1.17 -0.32 12.37
N PRO A 321 0.31 -1.05 13.12
CA PRO A 321 0.78 -1.73 14.33
C PRO A 321 1.83 -2.82 14.03
N LEU A 322 1.69 -3.56 12.94
CA LEU A 322 2.72 -4.53 12.53
C LEU A 322 4.05 -3.85 12.22
N PHE A 323 4.02 -2.69 11.56
CA PHE A 323 5.22 -1.90 11.29
C PHE A 323 5.92 -1.45 12.58
N SER A 324 5.17 -1.02 13.60
CA SER A 324 5.74 -0.68 14.91
C SER A 324 6.35 -1.88 15.63
N ILE A 325 5.64 -3.02 15.70
CA ILE A 325 6.15 -4.26 16.31
C ILE A 325 7.43 -4.72 15.62
N THR A 326 7.41 -4.68 14.29
CA THR A 326 8.53 -5.01 13.43
C THR A 326 9.75 -4.12 13.71
N THR A 327 9.53 -2.82 13.90
CA THR A 327 10.59 -1.86 14.25
C THR A 327 11.23 -2.19 15.60
N ILE A 328 10.42 -2.57 16.60
CA ILE A 328 10.89 -2.98 17.92
C ILE A 328 11.70 -4.28 17.83
N LEU A 329 11.22 -5.27 17.08
CA LEU A 329 11.93 -6.53 16.86
C LEU A 329 13.28 -6.31 16.18
N TYR A 330 13.31 -5.44 15.15
CA TYR A 330 14.54 -5.06 14.49
C TYR A 330 15.53 -4.41 15.46
N ALA A 331 15.08 -3.45 16.28
CA ALA A 331 15.91 -2.81 17.29
C ALA A 331 16.47 -3.82 18.31
N LEU A 332 15.64 -4.75 18.80
CA LEU A 332 16.05 -5.77 19.77
C LEU A 332 17.04 -6.77 19.17
N SER A 333 16.79 -7.18 17.92
CA SER A 333 17.71 -8.02 17.14
C SER A 333 19.06 -7.33 16.97
N LEU A 334 19.06 -6.06 16.57
CA LEU A 334 20.28 -5.27 16.39
C LEU A 334 21.05 -5.10 17.71
N ALA A 335 20.37 -4.73 18.80
CA ALA A 335 21.00 -4.55 20.11
C ALA A 335 21.65 -5.85 20.62
N THR A 336 20.99 -7.00 20.44
CA THR A 336 21.55 -8.30 20.81
C THR A 336 22.75 -8.69 19.92
N HIS A 337 22.74 -8.36 18.63
CA HIS A 337 23.88 -8.57 17.72
C HIS A 337 25.09 -7.76 18.17
N ILE A 338 24.87 -6.48 18.49
CA ILE A 338 25.90 -5.56 18.98
C ILE A 338 26.51 -6.08 20.28
N TYR A 339 25.66 -6.47 21.23
CA TYR A 339 26.11 -7.00 22.52
C TYR A 339 26.87 -8.32 22.36
N ALA A 340 26.39 -9.23 21.51
CA ALA A 340 27.08 -10.48 21.18
C ALA A 340 28.45 -10.21 20.55
N ALA A 341 28.55 -9.25 19.61
CA ALA A 341 29.81 -8.85 18.99
C ALA A 341 30.79 -8.27 20.01
N TYR A 342 30.32 -7.38 20.90
CA TYR A 342 31.11 -6.80 21.97
C TYR A 342 31.68 -7.88 22.92
N MET A 343 30.83 -8.79 23.39
CA MET A 343 31.25 -9.90 24.24
C MET A 343 32.26 -10.81 23.53
N ARG A 344 32.00 -11.16 22.26
CA ARG A 344 32.91 -11.96 21.44
C ARG A 344 34.28 -11.31 21.29
N ARG A 345 34.34 -9.99 21.07
CA ARG A 345 35.61 -9.27 20.91
C ARG A 345 36.49 -9.37 22.15
N ARG A 346 35.89 -9.41 23.35
CA ARG A 346 36.59 -9.52 24.64
C ARG A 346 36.79 -10.93 25.16
N ALA A 347 36.14 -11.93 24.57
CA ALA A 347 36.29 -13.32 25.00
C ALA A 347 37.71 -13.86 24.72
N PRO A 348 38.32 -14.59 25.68
CA PRO A 348 39.63 -15.20 25.51
C PRO A 348 39.57 -16.33 24.47
N ILE A 349 40.62 -16.43 23.66
CA ILE A 349 40.73 -17.38 22.56
C ILE A 349 41.85 -18.36 22.87
N ILE A 350 41.66 -19.61 22.47
CA ILE A 350 42.74 -20.60 22.45
C ILE A 350 43.39 -20.48 21.09
N CYS A 351 44.68 -20.13 21.04
CA CYS A 351 45.40 -20.06 19.77
C CYS A 351 45.45 -21.45 19.12
N PRO A 352 45.14 -21.59 17.82
CA PRO A 352 45.18 -22.89 17.13
C PRO A 352 46.61 -23.46 17.03
N HIS A 353 47.64 -22.59 17.04
CA HIS A 353 49.04 -22.99 16.89
C HIS A 353 49.73 -23.24 18.23
N CYS A 354 49.54 -22.34 19.19
CA CYS A 354 50.23 -22.40 20.49
C CYS A 354 49.39 -23.05 21.60
N LEU A 355 48.10 -23.34 21.37
CA LEU A 355 47.09 -23.83 22.34
C LEU A 355 46.98 -23.02 23.65
N ARG A 356 47.72 -21.91 23.79
CA ARG A 356 47.63 -21.00 24.92
C ARG A 356 46.32 -20.23 24.86
N ARG A 357 45.74 -20.03 26.05
CA ARG A 357 44.59 -19.17 26.25
C ARG A 357 45.08 -17.72 26.29
N ILE A 358 44.68 -16.94 25.30
CA ILE A 358 45.15 -15.58 25.12
C ILE A 358 43.98 -14.63 25.29
N ASN A 359 44.20 -13.61 26.10
CA ASN A 359 43.28 -12.51 26.26
C ASN A 359 43.50 -11.52 25.11
N PRO A 360 42.52 -11.32 24.22
CA PRO A 360 42.66 -10.41 23.08
C PRO A 360 42.84 -8.93 23.49
N LYS A 361 42.63 -8.59 24.77
CA LYS A 361 42.95 -7.26 25.32
C LYS A 361 44.46 -7.04 25.53
N GLU A 362 45.21 -8.11 25.74
CA GLU A 362 46.65 -8.04 26.04
C GLU A 362 47.47 -8.17 24.76
N THR A 363 47.11 -9.12 23.87
CA THR A 363 47.79 -9.31 22.59
C THR A 363 46.79 -9.72 21.49
N ALA A 364 46.89 -9.07 20.32
CA ALA A 364 46.05 -9.36 19.15
C ALA A 364 46.61 -10.48 18.24
N PHE A 365 47.82 -10.96 18.54
CA PHE A 365 48.59 -11.93 17.75
C PHE A 365 49.14 -13.05 18.65
N CYS A 366 49.14 -14.31 18.19
CA CYS A 366 50.02 -15.40 18.68
C CYS A 366 50.67 -16.05 17.47
N CYS A 367 51.91 -16.52 17.60
CA CYS A 367 52.61 -17.26 16.55
C CYS A 367 52.69 -16.52 15.20
N GLY A 368 52.80 -15.17 15.22
CA GLY A 368 52.82 -14.35 14.02
C GLY A 368 51.47 -14.21 13.31
N GLU A 369 50.43 -14.92 13.75
CA GLU A 369 49.09 -14.85 13.19
C GLU A 369 48.11 -14.06 14.05
N ARG A 370 47.13 -13.45 13.37
CA ARG A 370 46.11 -12.62 14.01
C ARG A 370 44.99 -13.49 14.57
N LEU A 371 44.78 -13.42 15.88
CA LEU A 371 43.86 -14.30 16.60
C LEU A 371 42.36 -14.01 16.31
N LYS A 372 42.03 -12.78 15.89
CA LYS A 372 40.67 -12.38 15.48
C LYS A 372 40.68 -11.65 14.15
N GLY A 373 40.13 -12.31 13.13
CA GLY A 373 39.75 -11.66 11.88
C GLY A 373 38.62 -10.65 12.06
N THR A 374 38.55 -9.67 11.17
CA THR A 374 37.45 -8.71 11.10
C THR A 374 36.75 -8.87 9.77
N SER A 375 35.46 -9.14 9.84
CA SER A 375 34.59 -9.19 8.69
C SER A 375 34.35 -7.79 8.12
N SER A 376 34.28 -7.66 6.80
CA SER A 376 33.83 -6.45 6.11
C SER A 376 32.40 -6.02 6.49
N ILE A 377 31.57 -6.94 6.99
CA ILE A 377 30.18 -6.66 7.42
C ILE A 377 30.13 -5.64 8.57
N VAL A 378 31.20 -5.54 9.36
CA VAL A 378 31.27 -4.63 10.52
C VAL A 378 31.23 -3.16 10.08
N TYR A 379 31.60 -2.87 8.82
CA TYR A 379 31.46 -1.55 8.21
C TYR A 379 30.02 -1.18 7.85
N LEU A 380 29.07 -2.14 7.84
CA LEU A 380 27.63 -1.87 7.64
C LEU A 380 26.89 -1.55 8.95
N MET A 381 27.58 -1.68 10.09
CA MET A 381 27.03 -1.39 11.41
C MET A 381 26.51 0.06 11.57
N PRO A 382 27.20 1.10 11.06
CA PRO A 382 26.67 2.46 11.07
C PRO A 382 25.33 2.59 10.35
N LEU A 383 25.19 1.97 9.18
CA LEU A 383 23.94 1.99 8.40
C LEU A 383 22.79 1.29 9.15
N ALA A 384 23.04 0.11 9.73
CA ALA A 384 22.04 -0.62 10.51
C ALA A 384 21.60 0.17 11.76
N ILE A 385 22.53 0.81 12.45
CA ILE A 385 22.21 1.67 13.61
C ILE A 385 21.52 2.96 13.19
N GLY A 386 21.80 3.50 11.99
CA GLY A 386 21.07 4.64 11.42
C GLY A 386 19.62 4.32 11.05
N LEU A 387 19.36 3.11 10.54
CA LEU A 387 18.00 2.67 10.20
C LEU A 387 17.09 2.56 11.42
N MET A 388 17.62 2.18 12.59
CA MET A 388 16.84 2.04 13.82
C MET A 388 16.13 3.34 14.26
N PRO A 389 16.81 4.47 14.55
CA PRO A 389 16.17 5.72 14.92
C PRO A 389 15.36 6.32 13.77
N PHE A 390 15.75 6.10 12.51
CA PHE A 390 14.92 6.46 11.36
C PHE A 390 13.53 5.80 11.47
N LEU A 391 13.48 4.47 11.62
CA LEU A 391 12.23 3.72 11.72
C LEU A 391 11.43 4.07 12.99
N ILE A 392 12.10 4.28 14.13
CA ILE A 392 11.45 4.67 15.39
C ILE A 392 10.74 6.02 15.23
N VAL A 393 11.46 7.04 14.75
CA VAL A 393 10.88 8.37 14.54
C VAL A 393 9.82 8.35 13.44
N TYR A 394 9.97 7.47 12.44
CA TYR A 394 8.96 7.26 11.41
C TYR A 394 7.64 6.69 11.95
N ASN A 395 7.65 5.99 13.10
CA ASN A 395 6.42 5.54 13.74
C ASN A 395 5.64 6.66 14.46
N ILE A 396 6.24 7.83 14.65
CA ILE A 396 5.60 8.97 15.30
C ILE A 396 4.70 9.69 14.27
N PRO A 397 3.39 9.88 14.54
CA PRO A 397 2.51 10.55 13.61
C PRO A 397 2.85 12.05 13.53
N PHE A 398 3.01 12.56 12.31
CA PHE A 398 3.10 13.99 12.01
C PHE A 398 2.01 14.34 10.98
N ASP A 399 1.56 15.59 10.97
CA ASP A 399 0.48 16.05 10.08
C ASP A 399 0.85 16.02 8.58
N ASN A 400 2.15 16.01 8.27
CA ASN A 400 2.67 16.01 6.90
C ASN A 400 3.71 14.90 6.68
N VAL A 401 3.45 14.03 5.70
CA VAL A 401 4.34 12.91 5.31
C VAL A 401 5.75 13.40 4.93
N SER A 402 5.85 14.54 4.26
CA SER A 402 7.15 15.12 3.88
C SER A 402 7.97 15.55 5.10
N GLN A 403 7.30 16.11 6.12
CA GLN A 403 7.91 16.48 7.38
C GLN A 403 8.32 15.26 8.20
N GLN A 404 7.48 14.22 8.23
CA GLN A 404 7.79 12.94 8.86
C GLN A 404 9.06 12.31 8.26
N ILE A 405 9.14 12.18 6.92
CA ILE A 405 10.32 11.64 6.23
C ILE A 405 11.56 12.46 6.57
N ARG A 406 11.46 13.79 6.56
CA ARG A 406 12.58 14.69 6.86
C ARG A 406 13.10 14.53 8.29
N ILE A 407 12.22 14.51 9.29
CA ILE A 407 12.62 14.36 10.70
C ILE A 407 13.20 12.96 10.95
N SER A 408 12.59 11.92 10.38
CA SER A 408 13.13 10.55 10.43
C SER A 408 14.52 10.46 9.80
N ALA A 409 14.74 11.14 8.66
CA ALA A 409 16.05 11.16 8.01
C ALA A 409 17.12 11.77 8.92
N TYR A 410 16.85 12.90 9.60
CA TYR A 410 17.78 13.49 10.57
C TYR A 410 18.10 12.53 11.73
N ALA A 411 17.09 11.84 12.25
CA ALA A 411 17.30 10.81 13.27
C ALA A 411 18.20 9.68 12.77
N GLY A 412 18.05 9.29 11.50
CA GLY A 412 18.91 8.30 10.85
C GLY A 412 20.35 8.76 10.65
N ILE A 413 20.57 10.02 10.27
CA ILE A 413 21.91 10.64 10.18
C ILE A 413 22.61 10.55 11.55
N ALA A 414 21.94 10.98 12.63
CA ALA A 414 22.48 10.91 13.98
C ALA A 414 22.81 9.46 14.38
N GLY A 415 21.93 8.51 14.04
CA GLY A 415 22.15 7.09 14.25
C GLY A 415 23.37 6.54 13.49
N CYS A 416 23.62 6.98 12.25
CA CYS A 416 24.80 6.57 11.48
C CYS A 416 26.11 7.01 12.15
N ILE A 417 26.16 8.25 12.65
CA ILE A 417 27.32 8.78 13.36
C ILE A 417 27.55 7.98 14.65
N ALA A 418 26.50 7.81 15.46
CA ALA A 418 26.55 7.03 16.69
C ALA A 418 26.99 5.58 16.42
N GLY A 419 26.51 4.98 15.34
CA GLY A 419 26.88 3.63 14.92
C GLY A 419 28.34 3.51 14.49
N GLY A 420 28.91 4.55 13.85
CA GLY A 420 30.34 4.64 13.56
C GLY A 420 31.20 4.65 14.83
N VAL A 421 30.83 5.49 15.81
CA VAL A 421 31.50 5.58 17.12
C VAL A 421 31.39 4.26 17.89
N LEU A 422 30.21 3.65 17.92
CA LEU A 422 29.99 2.37 18.61
C LEU A 422 30.78 1.24 17.95
N SER A 423 30.82 1.19 16.62
CA SER A 423 31.60 0.21 15.88
C SER A 423 33.10 0.41 16.11
N TRP A 424 33.60 1.65 16.14
CA TRP A 424 34.97 1.94 16.57
C TRP A 424 35.24 1.42 17.99
N HIS A 425 34.38 1.73 18.95
CA HIS A 425 34.55 1.32 20.34
C HIS A 425 34.64 -0.20 20.51
N ILE A 426 33.83 -0.96 19.78
CA ILE A 426 33.84 -2.44 19.82
C ILE A 426 35.11 -3.03 19.19
N ASN A 427 35.69 -2.35 18.20
CA ASN A 427 36.79 -2.90 17.40
C ASN A 427 38.17 -2.29 17.69
N ARG A 428 38.26 -1.22 18.51
CA ARG A 428 39.50 -0.48 18.77
C ARG A 428 40.65 -1.34 19.33
N ASP A 429 40.32 -2.33 20.16
CA ASP A 429 41.32 -3.20 20.78
C ASP A 429 41.80 -4.31 19.83
N VAL A 430 41.13 -4.52 18.69
CA VAL A 430 41.39 -5.63 17.76
C VAL A 430 41.91 -5.13 16.40
N ILE A 431 41.62 -3.88 16.01
CA ILE A 431 41.97 -3.31 14.71
C ILE A 431 42.93 -2.12 14.83
N LYS A 432 44.13 -2.23 14.23
CA LYS A 432 45.16 -1.18 14.22
C LYS A 432 44.66 0.19 13.70
N ARG A 433 43.73 0.20 12.74
CA ARG A 433 43.07 1.40 12.20
C ARG A 433 41.56 1.39 12.45
N ALA A 434 41.14 1.11 13.68
CA ALA A 434 39.71 1.02 14.01
C ALA A 434 38.95 2.33 13.74
N TRP A 435 39.61 3.49 13.79
CA TRP A 435 39.03 4.81 13.51
C TRP A 435 38.39 4.93 12.12
N VAL A 436 38.74 4.06 11.17
CA VAL A 436 38.05 3.95 9.87
C VAL A 436 36.54 3.75 10.03
N HIS A 437 36.07 3.11 11.11
CA HIS A 437 34.63 2.94 11.36
C HIS A 437 33.91 4.27 11.64
N VAL A 438 34.61 5.25 12.24
CA VAL A 438 34.06 6.60 12.44
C VAL A 438 33.93 7.31 11.11
N ILE A 439 34.96 7.22 10.25
CA ILE A 439 34.93 7.77 8.88
C ILE A 439 33.78 7.16 8.08
N VAL A 440 33.63 5.83 8.11
CA VAL A 440 32.51 5.14 7.47
C VAL A 440 31.17 5.61 8.03
N GLY A 441 31.07 5.83 9.35
CA GLY A 441 29.87 6.40 9.97
C GLY A 441 29.51 7.78 9.43
N VAL A 442 30.49 8.68 9.28
CA VAL A 442 30.30 10.02 8.70
C VAL A 442 29.90 9.95 7.23
N ILE A 443 30.59 9.14 6.41
CA ILE A 443 30.25 8.94 5.00
C ILE A 443 28.83 8.37 4.85
N THR A 444 28.48 7.39 5.69
CA THR A 444 27.13 6.80 5.69
C THR A 444 26.10 7.84 6.09
N ALA A 445 26.38 8.69 7.09
CA ALA A 445 25.47 9.75 7.51
C ALA A 445 25.22 10.79 6.40
N LEU A 446 26.25 11.15 5.63
CA LEU A 446 26.12 12.06 4.49
C LEU A 446 25.32 11.46 3.33
N THR A 447 25.51 10.16 3.08
CA THR A 447 24.81 9.44 2.00
C THR A 447 23.43 8.91 2.41
N PHE A 448 23.11 8.88 3.71
CA PHE A 448 21.88 8.29 4.24
C PHE A 448 20.60 8.91 3.66
N PRO A 449 20.42 10.24 3.60
CA PRO A 449 19.21 10.84 3.03
C PRO A 449 19.04 10.50 1.55
N TRP A 450 20.14 10.52 0.80
CA TRP A 450 20.15 10.12 -0.61
C TRP A 450 19.78 8.66 -0.80
N LEU A 451 20.29 7.77 0.06
CA LEU A 451 19.94 6.35 0.05
C LEU A 451 18.46 6.13 0.35
N ILE A 452 17.91 6.79 1.37
CA ILE A 452 16.48 6.70 1.71
C ILE A 452 15.63 7.26 0.57
N TYR A 453 15.98 8.42 0.02
CA TYR A 453 15.27 9.02 -1.11
C TYR A 453 15.33 8.13 -2.35
N PHE A 454 16.49 7.55 -2.65
CA PHE A 454 16.65 6.59 -3.74
C PHE A 454 15.78 5.34 -3.55
N ILE A 455 15.75 4.78 -2.33
CA ILE A 455 14.89 3.63 -2.02
C ILE A 455 13.41 4.01 -2.16
N LEU A 456 13.01 5.21 -1.73
CA LEU A 456 11.66 5.74 -1.93
C LEU A 456 11.32 5.87 -3.42
N ALA A 457 12.15 6.55 -4.21
CA ALA A 457 11.90 6.76 -5.63
C ALA A 457 11.89 5.45 -6.43
N VAL A 458 12.84 4.55 -6.21
CA VAL A 458 12.94 3.27 -6.94
C VAL A 458 11.81 2.31 -6.56
N SER A 459 11.36 2.34 -5.30
CA SER A 459 10.23 1.52 -4.87
C SER A 459 8.90 1.94 -5.49
N GLU A 460 8.72 3.22 -5.83
CA GLU A 460 7.54 3.68 -6.56
C GLU A 460 7.51 3.08 -7.98
N VAL A 461 8.67 2.78 -8.55
CA VAL A 461 8.79 2.15 -9.88
C VAL A 461 8.62 0.63 -9.83
N LEU A 462 9.16 -0.04 -8.79
CA LEU A 462 9.23 -1.51 -8.71
C LEU A 462 8.07 -2.17 -7.95
N MET A 463 7.31 -1.42 -7.16
CA MET A 463 6.18 -1.97 -6.42
C MET A 463 4.90 -1.87 -7.26
N PRO A 464 4.04 -2.91 -7.31
CA PRO A 464 2.75 -2.91 -8.01
C PRO A 464 1.70 -2.07 -7.27
N VAL A 465 2.09 -0.90 -6.76
CA VAL A 465 1.21 0.12 -6.18
C VAL A 465 0.69 1.04 -7.27
N PHE A 466 1.44 1.15 -8.37
CA PHE A 466 1.09 1.94 -9.54
C PHE A 466 1.02 1.00 -10.74
N HIS A 467 -0.11 1.05 -11.44
CA HIS A 467 -0.15 0.52 -12.80
C HIS A 467 0.10 1.70 -13.74
N THR A 468 1.26 1.66 -14.41
CA THR A 468 1.67 2.68 -15.37
C THR A 468 1.42 2.17 -16.77
N GLU A 469 0.57 2.85 -17.52
CA GLU A 469 0.35 2.55 -18.93
C GLU A 469 0.82 3.72 -19.79
N ILE A 470 1.51 3.40 -20.88
CA ILE A 470 1.87 4.40 -21.89
C ILE A 470 0.69 4.50 -22.85
N TYR A 471 -0.01 5.63 -22.81
CA TYR A 471 -1.08 5.96 -23.74
C TYR A 471 -0.51 6.85 -24.84
N ARG A 472 -0.73 6.49 -26.11
CA ARG A 472 -0.31 7.31 -27.26
C ARG A 472 -1.53 7.95 -27.89
N GLU A 473 -1.55 9.27 -27.94
CA GLU A 473 -2.53 10.06 -28.68
C GLU A 473 -1.79 11.05 -29.57
N TYR A 474 -2.16 11.12 -30.85
CA TYR A 474 -1.56 12.06 -31.83
C TYR A 474 -0.02 12.07 -31.87
N GLY A 475 0.63 10.91 -31.70
CA GLY A 475 2.09 10.78 -31.73
C GLY A 475 2.82 11.15 -30.43
N VAL A 476 2.10 11.59 -29.38
CA VAL A 476 2.67 11.88 -28.07
C VAL A 476 2.35 10.76 -27.09
N ALA A 477 3.35 10.30 -26.34
CA ALA A 477 3.21 9.27 -25.30
C ALA A 477 2.98 9.93 -23.94
N PHE A 478 1.88 9.59 -23.29
CA PHE A 478 1.52 10.00 -21.93
C PHE A 478 1.62 8.82 -20.97
N THR A 479 2.16 9.05 -19.79
CA THR A 479 2.14 8.07 -18.70
C THR A 479 0.84 8.22 -17.92
N LEU A 480 -0.03 7.22 -18.02
CA LEU A 480 -1.22 7.10 -17.18
C LEU A 480 -0.83 6.41 -15.88
N ILE A 481 -1.26 6.97 -14.75
CA ILE A 481 -0.98 6.41 -13.42
C ILE A 481 -2.30 6.07 -12.76
N ARG A 482 -2.52 4.78 -12.50
CA ARG A 482 -3.56 4.33 -11.59
C ARG A 482 -2.98 4.29 -10.19
N ILE A 483 -3.40 5.24 -9.35
CA ILE A 483 -2.97 5.31 -7.96
C ILE A 483 -3.94 4.47 -7.14
N ASN A 484 -3.47 3.30 -6.70
CA ASN A 484 -4.15 2.49 -5.69
C ASN A 484 -4.36 3.35 -4.42
N ALA A 485 -5.51 3.22 -3.76
CA ALA A 485 -5.89 4.00 -2.58
C ALA A 485 -4.68 4.23 -1.63
N ALA A 486 -4.48 5.50 -1.24
CA ALA A 486 -3.28 5.95 -0.54
C ALA A 486 -2.92 5.02 0.63
N SER A 487 -1.74 4.41 0.55
CA SER A 487 -1.17 3.66 1.66
C SER A 487 -0.83 4.61 2.81
N PRO A 488 -1.04 4.22 4.08
CA PRO A 488 -0.48 4.97 5.19
C PRO A 488 1.07 4.89 5.25
N LEU A 489 1.69 4.00 4.46
CA LEU A 489 3.14 3.87 4.34
C LEU A 489 3.60 4.13 2.88
N PRO A 490 4.65 4.94 2.65
CA PRO A 490 5.25 5.13 1.34
C PRO A 490 5.73 3.80 0.75
N PRO A 491 5.70 3.61 -0.58
CA PRO A 491 6.26 2.43 -1.24
C PRO A 491 7.70 2.10 -0.82
N GLY A 492 8.52 3.10 -0.47
CA GLY A 492 9.94 2.85 -0.14
C GLY A 492 10.22 2.23 1.19
N THR A 493 9.28 2.30 2.14
CA THR A 493 9.45 1.55 3.38
C THR A 493 9.50 0.04 3.10
N VAL A 494 8.73 -0.41 2.11
CA VAL A 494 8.61 -1.80 1.69
C VAL A 494 9.90 -2.29 1.03
N ALA A 495 10.48 -1.49 0.13
CA ALA A 495 11.78 -1.80 -0.48
C ALA A 495 12.93 -1.79 0.56
N ALA A 496 12.90 -0.85 1.51
CA ALA A 496 13.84 -0.84 2.63
C ALA A 496 13.75 -2.14 3.45
N PHE A 497 12.56 -2.68 3.70
CA PHE A 497 12.38 -3.97 4.37
C PHE A 497 12.94 -5.14 3.58
N VAL A 498 12.81 -5.16 2.25
CA VAL A 498 13.39 -6.23 1.40
C VAL A 498 14.92 -6.22 1.49
N ILE A 499 15.54 -5.05 1.37
CA ILE A 499 17.01 -4.89 1.50
C ILE A 499 17.45 -5.32 2.91
N LEU A 500 16.70 -4.91 3.93
CA LEU A 500 16.99 -5.27 5.31
C LEU A 500 16.82 -6.76 5.57
N ALA A 501 15.80 -7.40 4.98
CA ALA A 501 15.59 -8.84 5.05
C ALA A 501 16.76 -9.60 4.43
N ALA A 502 17.21 -9.20 3.22
CA ALA A 502 18.36 -9.79 2.56
C ALA A 502 19.64 -9.67 3.42
N TYR A 503 19.87 -8.48 4.01
CA TYR A 503 20.98 -8.25 4.92
C TYR A 503 20.90 -9.16 6.16
N ILE A 504 19.73 -9.26 6.79
CA ILE A 504 19.52 -10.12 7.97
C ILE A 504 19.78 -11.59 7.61
N ILE A 505 19.26 -12.09 6.48
CA ILE A 505 19.49 -13.47 6.01
C ILE A 505 20.99 -13.73 5.84
N TYR A 506 21.70 -12.80 5.19
CA TYR A 506 23.15 -12.91 5.00
C TYR A 506 23.93 -12.92 6.33
N VAL A 507 23.54 -12.08 7.29
CA VAL A 507 24.14 -12.05 8.64
C VAL A 507 23.88 -13.37 9.38
N ILE A 508 22.65 -13.89 9.37
CA ILE A 508 22.29 -15.17 10.00
C ILE A 508 23.14 -16.30 9.41
N TYR A 509 23.24 -16.39 8.08
CA TYR A 509 24.04 -17.42 7.38
C TYR A 509 25.49 -17.39 7.86
N ARG A 510 26.11 -16.21 7.86
CA ARG A 510 27.51 -16.05 8.28
C ARG A 510 27.71 -16.35 9.76
N GLN A 511 26.78 -15.92 10.63
CA GLN A 511 26.90 -16.12 12.07
C GLN A 511 26.65 -17.56 12.51
N ASN A 512 25.75 -18.29 11.83
CA ASN A 512 25.54 -19.71 12.08
C ASN A 512 26.83 -20.50 11.80
N ARG A 513 27.54 -20.19 10.71
CA ARG A 513 28.84 -20.80 10.39
C ARG A 513 29.91 -20.51 11.47
N ILE A 514 29.88 -19.32 12.07
CA ILE A 514 30.81 -18.95 13.15
C ILE A 514 30.41 -19.64 14.47
N ALA A 515 29.11 -19.71 14.78
CA ALA A 515 28.62 -20.31 16.03
C ALA A 515 28.89 -21.83 16.09
N THR A 516 28.77 -22.55 14.97
CA THR A 516 29.11 -23.98 14.89
C THR A 516 30.60 -24.26 15.01
N ALA A 517 31.46 -23.31 14.64
CA ALA A 517 32.90 -23.44 14.87
C ALA A 517 33.27 -23.40 16.37
N TYR A 518 32.46 -22.73 17.21
CA TYR A 518 32.68 -22.65 18.66
C TYR A 518 32.09 -23.83 19.45
N SER A 519 31.33 -24.73 18.82
CA SER A 519 30.82 -25.95 19.47
C SER A 519 31.71 -27.18 19.26
N ARG A 520 32.83 -27.05 18.53
CA ARG A 520 33.74 -28.16 18.18
C ARG A 520 35.00 -28.26 19.05
N ASN A 521 35.06 -27.54 20.18
CA ASN A 521 36.14 -27.67 21.15
C ASN A 521 35.60 -28.00 22.54
#